data_AF-A0A2C5YZI9-F1
#
_entry.id   AF-A0A2C5YZI9-F1
#
_cell.length_a   1.000
_cell.length_b   1.000
_cell.length_c   1.000
_cell.angle_alpha   90.00
_cell.angle_beta   90.00
_cell.angle_gamma   90.00
#
_symmetry.space_group_name_H-M   'P 1'
#
loop_
_entity.id
_entity.type
_entity.pdbx_description
1 polymer ?
#
loop_
_entity_poly.entity_id
_entity_poly.type
_entity_poly.pdbx_seq_one_letter_code
_entity_poly.pdbx_strand_id
1 'polypeptide(L)'
;MYVESVPADDARTVVVAIRGTASFADWAVNLRAEPAAPERFLDDCGNACHAGFLDVARTMVAPVADRLRRILQDDPARTAHSLVLTGHSAGGAVASLVYLHMLAREASCQSELNALTACFSNIHCITFGAPPVSLLPLQKPKGPELGSSLFLSFVNQGDPVVRAGKAYIKSLVDLLRSPSPCLANASSTAQPSSTAASRRWLQKSWPKSSKPASGPFCPGSTAPIWVVPPCTLSNGGLIVVLRSYDVVPPPCRGVKQMMEQGVVAVTSCDEQLRSVIWGDPMRHHMKLYAARVESLAVEAVVREMD
;
A
#
# COMPACT_ATOMS: atom_id res chain seq x y z
N MET A 1 11.05 11.92 -5.31
CA MET A 1 11.00 10.49 -5.72
C MET A 1 12.28 10.18 -6.45
N TYR A 2 12.76 8.93 -6.42
CA TYR A 2 13.82 8.48 -7.30
C TYR A 2 13.48 7.10 -7.86
N VAL A 3 14.12 6.77 -8.98
CA VAL A 3 14.03 5.47 -9.64
C VAL A 3 15.33 4.73 -9.42
N GLU A 4 15.24 3.52 -8.89
CA GLU A 4 16.33 2.57 -8.84
C GLU A 4 16.02 1.42 -9.80
N SER A 5 17.03 0.94 -10.51
CA SER A 5 16.86 -0.25 -11.35
C SER A 5 18.00 -1.22 -11.12
N VAL A 6 17.66 -2.49 -10.94
CA VAL A 6 18.61 -3.57 -10.70
C VAL A 6 18.36 -4.65 -11.75
N PRO A 7 19.36 -4.99 -12.59
CA PRO A 7 19.31 -6.20 -13.39
C PRO A 7 19.36 -7.42 -12.46
N ALA A 8 18.36 -8.29 -12.56
CA ALA A 8 18.38 -9.61 -11.96
C ALA A 8 18.62 -10.61 -13.10
N ASP A 9 19.83 -10.58 -13.66
CA ASP A 9 20.20 -11.28 -14.89
C ASP A 9 20.02 -12.82 -14.73
N ASP A 10 20.27 -13.35 -13.53
CA ASP A 10 19.98 -14.76 -13.17
C ASP A 10 18.49 -15.12 -13.30
N ALA A 11 17.60 -14.14 -13.13
CA ALA A 11 16.15 -14.27 -13.26
C ALA A 11 15.63 -13.71 -14.61
N ARG A 12 16.51 -13.36 -15.55
CA ARG A 12 16.18 -12.70 -16.84
C ARG A 12 15.16 -11.58 -16.68
N THR A 13 15.38 -10.71 -15.69
CA THR A 13 14.43 -9.66 -15.31
C THR A 13 15.12 -8.32 -15.08
N VAL A 14 14.53 -7.25 -15.60
CA VAL A 14 14.86 -5.86 -15.27
C VAL A 14 13.85 -5.36 -14.25
N VAL A 15 14.30 -4.93 -13.07
CA VAL A 15 13.43 -4.35 -12.05
C VAL A 15 13.59 -2.83 -12.03
N VAL A 16 12.47 -2.11 -12.08
CA VAL A 16 12.40 -0.65 -11.89
C VAL A 16 11.60 -0.38 -10.62
N ALA A 17 12.28 0.01 -9.55
CA ALA A 17 11.70 0.35 -8.26
C ALA A 17 11.51 1.86 -8.12
N ILE A 18 10.26 2.28 -7.96
CA ILE A 18 9.89 3.67 -7.68
C ILE A 18 9.79 3.83 -6.16
N ARG A 19 10.72 4.59 -5.59
CA ARG A 19 10.71 4.87 -4.15
C ARG A 19 9.58 5.85 -3.81
N GLY A 20 8.77 5.50 -2.81
CA GLY A 20 7.79 6.38 -2.18
C GLY A 20 8.38 7.43 -1.21
N THR A 21 7.53 8.31 -0.68
CA THR A 21 7.92 9.34 0.29
C THR A 21 8.48 8.72 1.58
N ALA A 22 9.57 9.28 2.12
CA ALA A 22 10.27 8.75 3.29
C ALA A 22 9.46 8.79 4.59
N SER A 23 8.40 9.59 4.65
CA SER A 23 7.49 9.65 5.80
C SER A 23 6.03 9.62 5.34
N PHE A 24 5.27 8.65 5.88
CA PHE A 24 3.84 8.52 5.65
C PHE A 24 3.05 9.71 6.21
N ALA A 25 3.55 10.32 7.29
CA ALA A 25 2.94 11.50 7.90
C ALA A 25 3.00 12.72 6.96
N ASP A 26 4.13 12.96 6.30
CA ASP A 26 4.26 14.05 5.33
C ASP A 26 3.40 13.82 4.08
N TRP A 27 3.17 12.56 3.71
CA TRP A 27 2.23 12.23 2.63
C TRP A 27 0.76 12.42 3.05
N ALA A 28 0.37 11.98 4.25
CA ALA A 28 -1.00 12.12 4.77
C ALA A 28 -1.43 13.58 4.94
N VAL A 29 -0.49 14.49 5.23
CA VAL A 29 -0.74 15.94 5.30
C VAL A 29 -0.85 16.58 3.91
N ASN A 30 -0.16 16.04 2.91
CA ASN A 30 -0.12 16.54 1.52
C ASN A 30 -1.12 15.85 0.57
N LEU A 31 -2.19 15.24 1.11
CA LEU A 31 -3.28 14.67 0.32
C LEU A 31 -4.01 15.76 -0.50
N ARG A 32 -3.46 16.10 -1.68
CA ARG A 32 -4.23 16.64 -2.82
C ARG A 32 -5.15 15.53 -3.31
N ALA A 33 -6.20 15.30 -2.53
CA ALA A 33 -7.10 14.16 -2.66
C ALA A 33 -8.14 14.36 -3.77
N GLU A 34 -8.27 15.57 -4.33
CA GLU A 34 -9.22 15.80 -5.42
C GLU A 34 -8.75 15.00 -6.65
N PRO A 35 -9.56 14.04 -7.12
CA PRO A 35 -9.20 13.25 -8.27
C PRO A 35 -9.11 14.15 -9.51
N ALA A 36 -8.07 13.97 -10.31
CA ALA A 36 -7.86 14.65 -11.57
C ALA A 36 -7.95 13.66 -12.72
N ALA A 37 -8.51 14.08 -13.86
CA ALA A 37 -8.57 13.26 -15.05
C ALA A 37 -7.15 12.92 -15.56
N PRO A 38 -6.85 11.66 -15.92
CA PRO A 38 -5.55 11.25 -16.45
C PRO A 38 -5.40 11.61 -17.94
N GLU A 39 -5.78 12.83 -18.31
CA GLU A 39 -5.79 13.30 -19.70
C GLU A 39 -4.42 13.13 -20.36
N ARG A 40 -4.40 12.54 -21.56
CA ARG A 40 -3.16 12.28 -22.33
C ARG A 40 -2.13 11.46 -21.54
N PHE A 41 -2.59 10.62 -20.61
CA PHE A 41 -1.73 9.79 -19.78
C PHE A 41 -2.20 8.34 -19.71
N LEU A 42 -3.49 8.11 -19.44
CA LEU A 42 -4.10 6.77 -19.46
C LEU A 42 -5.20 6.72 -20.52
N ASP A 43 -5.43 5.54 -21.08
CA ASP A 43 -6.51 5.30 -22.06
C ASP A 43 -7.91 5.55 -21.45
N ASP A 44 -8.08 5.33 -20.14
CA ASP A 44 -9.35 5.58 -19.45
C ASP A 44 -9.39 7.00 -18.86
N CYS A 45 -9.63 8.00 -19.70
CA CYS A 45 -9.69 9.41 -19.29
C CYS A 45 -10.84 9.72 -18.30
N GLY A 46 -11.87 8.87 -18.23
CA GLY A 46 -12.98 9.00 -17.29
C GLY A 46 -12.66 8.54 -15.86
N ASN A 47 -11.62 7.71 -15.70
CA ASN A 47 -11.20 7.19 -14.41
C ASN A 47 -10.21 8.15 -13.71
N ALA A 48 -10.75 9.19 -13.09
CA ALA A 48 -9.95 10.19 -12.39
C ALA A 48 -9.03 9.55 -11.34
N CYS A 49 -7.80 10.02 -11.29
CA CYS A 49 -6.72 9.52 -10.43
C CYS A 49 -6.41 10.54 -9.33
N HIS A 50 -5.83 10.09 -8.22
CA HIS A 50 -5.31 10.96 -7.18
C HIS A 50 -4.31 11.95 -7.78
N ALA A 51 -4.63 13.24 -7.78
CA ALA A 51 -3.89 14.26 -8.52
C ALA A 51 -2.39 14.25 -8.18
N GLY A 52 -2.05 14.16 -6.88
CA GLY A 52 -0.64 14.12 -6.47
C GLY A 52 0.15 12.91 -6.98
N PHE A 53 -0.48 11.75 -7.18
CA PHE A 53 0.21 10.58 -7.75
C PHE A 53 0.32 10.69 -9.26
N LEU A 54 -0.73 11.21 -9.90
CA LEU A 54 -0.75 11.46 -11.34
C LEU A 54 0.32 12.49 -11.74
N ASP A 55 0.45 13.60 -11.02
CA ASP A 55 1.47 14.63 -11.26
C ASP A 55 2.88 14.02 -11.19
N VAL A 56 3.14 13.23 -10.14
CA VAL A 56 4.43 12.55 -9.99
C VAL A 56 4.66 11.54 -11.11
N ALA A 57 3.65 10.72 -11.45
CA ALA A 57 3.76 9.72 -12.52
C ALA A 57 4.12 10.37 -13.87
N ARG A 58 3.51 11.52 -14.20
CA ARG A 58 3.85 12.29 -15.40
C ARG A 58 5.31 12.71 -15.42
N THR A 59 5.84 13.20 -14.31
CA THR A 59 7.27 13.59 -14.22
C THR A 59 8.24 12.40 -14.26
N MET A 60 7.75 11.19 -14.02
CA MET A 60 8.57 9.97 -13.96
C MET A 60 8.68 9.26 -15.31
N VAL A 61 7.89 9.63 -16.32
CA VAL A 61 7.93 9.02 -17.66
C VAL A 61 9.33 9.13 -18.27
N ALA A 62 9.86 10.34 -18.43
CA ALA A 62 11.17 10.57 -19.05
C ALA A 62 12.31 9.88 -18.29
N PRO A 63 12.46 10.05 -16.96
CA PRO A 63 13.53 9.38 -16.22
C PRO A 63 13.49 7.85 -16.28
N VAL A 64 12.28 7.25 -16.28
CA VAL A 64 12.12 5.80 -16.40
C VAL A 64 12.49 5.34 -17.80
N ALA A 65 11.99 6.00 -18.85
CA ALA A 65 12.33 5.66 -20.24
C ALA A 65 13.83 5.76 -20.51
N ASP A 66 14.48 6.84 -20.06
CA ASP A 66 15.91 7.03 -20.24
C ASP A 66 16.74 5.99 -19.48
N ARG A 67 16.28 5.54 -18.32
CA ARG A 67 16.95 4.47 -17.58
C ARG A 67 16.82 3.13 -18.29
N LEU A 68 15.62 2.79 -18.77
CA LEU A 68 15.37 1.56 -19.51
C LEU A 68 16.17 1.53 -20.82
N ARG A 69 16.22 2.63 -21.56
CA ARG A 69 17.07 2.75 -22.77
C ARG A 69 18.53 2.45 -22.47
N ARG A 70 19.09 3.06 -21.42
CA ARG A 70 20.48 2.80 -21.04
C ARG A 70 20.70 1.33 -20.70
N ILE A 71 19.80 0.70 -19.95
CA ILE A 71 19.90 -0.74 -19.63
C ILE A 71 19.93 -1.61 -20.88
N LEU A 72 19.09 -1.29 -21.87
CA LEU A 72 19.02 -2.00 -23.15
C LEU A 72 20.21 -1.69 -24.08
N GLN A 73 20.77 -0.49 -23.98
CA GLN A 73 21.99 -0.11 -24.71
C GLN A 73 23.23 -0.77 -24.12
N ASP A 74 23.31 -0.87 -22.79
CA ASP A 74 24.40 -1.51 -22.06
C ASP A 74 24.45 -3.02 -22.36
N ASP A 75 23.27 -3.65 -22.50
CA ASP A 75 23.16 -5.05 -22.93
C ASP A 75 21.87 -5.29 -23.75
N PRO A 76 21.98 -5.39 -25.09
CA PRO A 76 20.86 -5.67 -25.97
C PRO A 76 20.16 -7.02 -25.72
N ALA A 77 20.83 -8.00 -25.10
CA ALA A 77 20.23 -9.30 -24.78
C ALA A 77 19.11 -9.17 -23.73
N ARG A 78 19.08 -8.06 -22.99
CA ARG A 78 18.01 -7.71 -22.04
C ARG A 78 16.67 -7.44 -22.71
N THR A 79 16.62 -7.34 -24.04
CA THR A 79 15.34 -7.30 -24.75
C THR A 79 14.52 -8.59 -24.60
N ALA A 80 15.17 -9.72 -24.33
CA ALA A 80 14.49 -10.97 -24.02
C ALA A 80 13.97 -11.05 -22.57
N HIS A 81 14.33 -10.09 -21.70
CA HIS A 81 13.99 -10.11 -20.29
C HIS A 81 12.56 -9.63 -20.03
N SER A 82 12.02 -10.03 -18.89
CA SER A 82 10.81 -9.43 -18.33
C SER A 82 11.16 -8.10 -17.65
N LEU A 83 10.24 -7.13 -17.70
CA LEU A 83 10.32 -5.88 -16.95
C LEU A 83 9.36 -5.95 -15.76
N VAL A 84 9.83 -5.56 -14.57
CA VAL A 84 8.99 -5.42 -13.37
C VAL A 84 9.04 -3.97 -12.88
N LEU A 85 7.92 -3.27 -12.96
CA LEU A 85 7.72 -2.01 -12.27
C LEU A 85 7.22 -2.30 -10.85
N THR A 86 7.87 -1.73 -9.85
CA THR A 86 7.52 -1.97 -8.45
C THR A 86 7.63 -0.73 -7.60
N GLY A 87 7.01 -0.78 -6.42
CA GLY A 87 7.10 0.26 -5.43
C GLY A 87 6.34 -0.12 -4.16
N HIS A 88 6.80 0.44 -3.05
CA HIS A 88 6.14 0.35 -1.75
C HIS A 88 5.38 1.66 -1.47
N SER A 89 4.23 1.56 -0.80
CA SER A 89 3.44 2.73 -0.36
C SER A 89 3.10 3.66 -1.55
N ALA A 90 3.31 4.96 -1.39
CA ALA A 90 3.17 5.95 -2.46
C ALA A 90 3.96 5.61 -3.74
N GLY A 91 5.12 4.93 -3.61
CA GLY A 91 5.90 4.48 -4.76
C GLY A 91 5.16 3.43 -5.59
N GLY A 92 4.40 2.55 -4.95
CA GLY A 92 3.56 1.56 -5.64
C GLY A 92 2.39 2.19 -6.38
N ALA A 93 1.77 3.23 -5.82
CA ALA A 93 0.72 3.99 -6.50
C ALA A 93 1.25 4.65 -7.79
N VAL A 94 2.41 5.30 -7.71
CA VAL A 94 3.06 5.90 -8.88
C VAL A 94 3.52 4.84 -9.88
N ALA A 95 4.08 3.72 -9.42
CA ALA A 95 4.47 2.61 -10.29
C ALA A 95 3.28 2.03 -11.08
N SER A 96 2.11 1.93 -10.45
CA SER A 96 0.87 1.49 -11.11
C SER A 96 0.47 2.42 -12.25
N LEU A 97 0.56 3.73 -12.04
CA LEU A 97 0.23 4.74 -13.05
C LEU A 97 1.25 4.74 -14.20
N VAL A 98 2.55 4.67 -13.89
CA VAL A 98 3.61 4.59 -14.91
C VAL A 98 3.51 3.30 -15.72
N TYR A 99 3.19 2.18 -15.08
CA TYR A 99 2.94 0.90 -15.75
C TYR A 99 1.81 1.00 -16.77
N LEU A 100 0.66 1.56 -16.39
CA LEU A 100 -0.46 1.70 -17.32
C LEU A 100 -0.20 2.72 -18.39
N HIS A 101 0.54 3.80 -18.10
CA HIS A 101 0.98 4.75 -19.11
C HIS A 101 1.88 4.07 -20.15
N MET A 102 2.84 3.24 -19.73
CA MET A 102 3.68 2.45 -20.65
C MET A 102 2.85 1.57 -21.58
N LEU A 103 1.77 0.98 -21.06
CA LEU A 103 0.88 0.10 -21.81
C LEU A 103 -0.25 0.82 -22.55
N ALA A 104 -0.37 2.15 -22.41
CA ALA A 104 -1.41 2.94 -23.04
C ALA A 104 -1.33 2.85 -24.57
N ARG A 105 -2.49 2.75 -25.22
CA ARG A 105 -2.61 2.56 -26.67
C ARG A 105 -3.20 3.76 -27.39
N GLU A 106 -3.86 4.66 -26.69
CA GLU A 106 -4.38 5.87 -27.31
C GLU A 106 -3.25 6.72 -27.87
N ALA A 107 -3.46 7.26 -29.09
CA ALA A 107 -2.49 8.14 -29.74
C ALA A 107 -2.19 9.40 -28.90
N SER A 108 -3.18 9.85 -28.11
CA SER A 108 -3.07 11.00 -27.21
C SER A 108 -2.12 10.76 -26.03
N CYS A 109 -1.85 9.49 -25.69
CA CYS A 109 -1.03 9.05 -24.56
C CYS A 109 0.38 8.64 -24.96
N GLN A 110 0.75 8.76 -26.24
CA GLN A 110 2.06 8.32 -26.73
C GLN A 110 3.21 9.06 -26.06
N SER A 111 4.20 8.31 -25.60
CA SER A 111 5.44 8.81 -25.03
C SER A 111 6.63 7.93 -25.41
N GLU A 112 7.81 8.44 -25.08
CA GLU A 112 9.07 7.69 -25.05
C GLU A 112 9.05 6.38 -24.27
N LEU A 113 8.21 6.26 -23.24
CA LEU A 113 8.10 5.05 -22.45
C LEU A 113 7.26 3.99 -23.17
N ASN A 114 6.18 4.40 -23.87
CA ASN A 114 5.34 3.49 -24.66
C ASN A 114 6.14 2.76 -25.73
N ALA A 115 7.09 3.47 -26.37
CA ALA A 115 7.96 2.92 -27.41
C ALA A 115 8.83 1.74 -26.92
N LEU A 116 9.09 1.64 -25.61
CA LEU A 116 9.91 0.58 -25.02
C LEU A 116 9.10 -0.68 -24.68
N THR A 117 7.79 -0.66 -24.84
CA THR A 117 6.91 -1.80 -24.52
C THR A 117 7.29 -3.05 -25.31
N ALA A 118 7.57 -2.90 -26.60
CA ALA A 118 7.95 -4.02 -27.47
C ALA A 118 9.38 -4.55 -27.22
N CYS A 119 10.16 -3.88 -26.35
CA CYS A 119 11.52 -4.28 -26.04
C CYS A 119 11.61 -5.31 -24.90
N PHE A 120 10.50 -5.72 -24.29
CA PHE A 120 10.49 -6.69 -23.19
C PHE A 120 9.55 -7.85 -23.49
N SER A 121 9.88 -9.05 -23.03
CA SER A 121 9.05 -10.24 -23.25
C SER A 121 7.75 -10.19 -22.47
N ASN A 122 7.80 -9.64 -21.25
CA ASN A 122 6.64 -9.40 -20.39
C ASN A 122 6.86 -8.12 -19.59
N ILE A 123 5.77 -7.44 -19.23
CA ILE A 123 5.83 -6.23 -18.40
C ILE A 123 4.88 -6.41 -17.23
N HIS A 124 5.45 -6.57 -16.05
CA HIS A 124 4.73 -6.77 -14.81
C HIS A 124 4.71 -5.47 -13.98
N CYS A 125 3.67 -5.32 -13.17
CA CYS A 125 3.63 -4.35 -12.08
C CYS A 125 3.30 -5.05 -10.77
N ILE A 126 4.21 -4.98 -9.81
CA ILE A 126 4.05 -5.65 -8.51
C ILE A 126 4.24 -4.60 -7.42
N THR A 127 3.20 -4.32 -6.64
CA THR A 127 3.22 -3.25 -5.62
C THR A 127 3.01 -3.79 -4.22
N PHE A 128 3.50 -3.05 -3.21
CA PHE A 128 3.43 -3.46 -1.81
C PHE A 128 2.82 -2.34 -0.96
N GLY A 129 1.67 -2.58 -0.35
CA GLY A 129 1.00 -1.61 0.51
C GLY A 129 0.65 -0.29 -0.19
N ALA A 130 0.38 -0.34 -1.49
CA ALA A 130 0.05 0.87 -2.26
C ALA A 130 -1.32 1.42 -1.83
N PRO A 131 -1.46 2.75 -1.64
CA PRO A 131 -2.75 3.36 -1.36
C PRO A 131 -3.68 3.33 -2.58
N PRO A 132 -4.99 3.59 -2.40
CA PRO A 132 -5.93 3.75 -3.50
C PRO A 132 -5.52 4.89 -4.45
N VAL A 133 -5.69 4.68 -5.76
CA VAL A 133 -5.10 5.52 -6.81
C VAL A 133 -6.14 6.19 -7.71
N SER A 134 -7.23 5.52 -8.06
CA SER A 134 -8.20 5.98 -9.09
C SER A 134 -9.65 5.71 -8.69
N LEU A 135 -10.64 6.34 -9.33
CA LEU A 135 -12.06 6.14 -8.97
C LEU A 135 -12.52 4.69 -9.11
N LEU A 136 -12.12 4.05 -10.20
CA LEU A 136 -12.34 2.62 -10.49
C LEU A 136 -11.02 1.86 -10.42
N PRO A 137 -11.02 0.57 -10.06
CA PRO A 137 -9.80 -0.22 -9.94
C PRO A 137 -8.97 -0.19 -11.23
N LEU A 138 -7.69 0.15 -11.12
CA LEU A 138 -6.80 0.07 -12.27
C LEU A 138 -6.58 -1.40 -12.65
N GLN A 139 -6.85 -1.74 -13.91
CA GLN A 139 -6.71 -3.11 -14.41
C GLN A 139 -5.64 -3.18 -15.49
N LYS A 140 -4.98 -4.34 -15.58
CA LYS A 140 -4.08 -4.62 -16.71
C LYS A 140 -4.88 -4.60 -18.01
N PRO A 141 -4.42 -3.90 -19.07
CA PRO A 141 -5.08 -3.94 -20.37
C PRO A 141 -5.24 -5.37 -20.87
N LYS A 142 -6.36 -5.63 -21.57
CA LYS A 142 -6.63 -6.93 -22.19
C LYS A 142 -5.90 -7.00 -23.53
N GLY A 143 -5.16 -8.08 -23.75
CA GLY A 143 -4.46 -8.35 -24.99
C GLY A 143 -3.66 -9.64 -24.91
N PRO A 144 -3.54 -10.41 -26.00
CA PRO A 144 -2.75 -11.64 -26.02
C PRO A 144 -1.27 -11.38 -25.71
N GLU A 145 -0.73 -10.23 -26.11
CA GLU A 145 0.66 -9.82 -25.87
C GLU A 145 0.97 -9.55 -24.39
N LEU A 146 -0.07 -9.28 -23.58
CA LEU A 146 0.03 -9.11 -22.14
C LEU A 146 -0.47 -10.34 -21.37
N GLY A 147 -0.70 -11.48 -22.04
CA GLY A 147 -1.31 -12.67 -21.44
C GLY A 147 -0.54 -13.19 -20.21
N SER A 148 0.79 -13.20 -20.30
CA SER A 148 1.70 -13.64 -19.24
C SER A 148 2.17 -12.51 -18.32
N SER A 149 1.80 -11.26 -18.63
CA SER A 149 2.11 -10.10 -17.80
C SER A 149 1.21 -10.03 -16.57
N LEU A 150 1.76 -9.60 -15.42
CA LEU A 150 1.08 -9.60 -14.13
C LEU A 150 0.91 -8.18 -13.62
N PHE A 151 -0.25 -7.87 -13.02
CA PHE A 151 -0.45 -6.64 -12.27
C PHE A 151 -1.01 -7.00 -10.89
N LEU A 152 -0.14 -7.03 -9.88
CA LEU A 152 -0.45 -7.48 -8.52
C LEU A 152 -0.25 -6.36 -7.50
N SER A 153 -1.13 -6.30 -6.51
CA SER A 153 -0.98 -5.46 -5.33
C SER A 153 -1.01 -6.30 -4.06
N PHE A 154 0.15 -6.46 -3.45
CA PHE A 154 0.28 -7.14 -2.16
C PHE A 154 -0.12 -6.20 -1.04
N VAL A 155 -1.03 -6.66 -0.18
CA VAL A 155 -1.53 -5.90 0.97
C VAL A 155 -1.43 -6.74 2.23
N ASN A 156 -0.77 -6.25 3.27
CA ASN A 156 -0.78 -6.89 4.57
C ASN A 156 -2.13 -6.64 5.24
N GLN A 157 -2.76 -7.70 5.75
CA GLN A 157 -3.93 -7.55 6.61
C GLN A 157 -3.60 -6.62 7.78
N GLY A 158 -4.39 -5.56 7.95
CA GLY A 158 -4.21 -4.55 8.99
C GLY A 158 -3.37 -3.33 8.59
N ASP A 159 -2.79 -3.31 7.38
CA ASP A 159 -2.09 -2.14 6.83
C ASP A 159 -3.08 -0.98 6.59
N PRO A 160 -2.95 0.18 7.24
CA PRO A 160 -3.86 1.30 7.05
C PRO A 160 -3.68 2.02 5.71
N VAL A 161 -2.53 1.90 5.05
CA VAL A 161 -2.16 2.72 3.87
C VAL A 161 -2.98 2.32 2.65
N VAL A 162 -3.29 1.05 2.52
CA VAL A 162 -4.08 0.50 1.41
C VAL A 162 -5.53 0.98 1.41
N ARG A 163 -5.99 1.60 2.50
CA ARG A 163 -7.28 2.30 2.62
C ARG A 163 -7.14 3.81 2.77
N ALA A 164 -5.94 4.36 2.58
CA ALA A 164 -5.65 5.74 2.92
C ALA A 164 -6.42 6.72 2.02
N GLY A 165 -7.53 7.22 2.55
CA GLY A 165 -8.18 8.46 2.13
C GLY A 165 -8.11 9.50 3.24
N LYS A 166 -8.26 10.78 2.90
CA LYS A 166 -8.21 11.90 3.85
C LYS A 166 -9.15 11.68 5.05
N ALA A 167 -10.39 11.27 4.79
CA ALA A 167 -11.37 10.99 5.84
C ALA A 167 -10.98 9.77 6.67
N TYR A 168 -10.49 8.70 6.04
CA TYR A 168 -10.07 7.48 6.72
C TYR A 168 -8.91 7.72 7.68
N ILE A 169 -7.82 8.35 7.20
CA ILE A 169 -6.65 8.64 8.03
C ILE A 169 -7.00 9.60 9.17
N LYS A 170 -7.83 10.62 8.90
CA LYS A 170 -8.35 11.50 9.97
C LYS A 170 -9.09 10.69 11.03
N SER A 171 -10.01 9.81 10.63
CA SER A 171 -10.77 8.99 11.57
C SER A 171 -9.88 8.02 12.38
N LEU A 172 -8.83 7.47 11.79
CA LEU A 172 -7.88 6.59 12.48
C LEU A 172 -7.05 7.39 13.51
N VAL A 173 -6.60 8.60 13.15
CA VAL A 173 -5.90 9.50 14.07
C VAL A 173 -6.80 9.90 15.24
N ASP A 174 -8.06 10.25 14.96
CA ASP A 174 -9.04 10.62 15.99
C ASP A 174 -9.34 9.43 16.91
N LEU A 175 -9.47 8.21 16.37
CA LEU A 175 -9.62 6.99 17.16
C LEU A 175 -8.41 6.73 18.06
N LEU A 176 -7.19 6.79 17.53
CA LEU A 176 -5.97 6.53 18.29
C LEU A 176 -5.72 7.57 19.40
N ARG A 177 -6.31 8.77 19.26
CA ARG A 177 -6.27 9.83 20.27
C ARG A 177 -7.43 9.77 21.26
N SER A 178 -8.47 9.01 20.96
CA SER A 178 -9.64 8.87 21.82
C SER A 178 -9.26 8.13 23.10
N PRO A 179 -9.77 8.55 24.27
CA PRO A 179 -9.54 7.79 25.49
C PRO A 179 -10.10 6.37 25.31
N SER A 180 -9.41 5.38 25.88
CA SER A 180 -9.95 4.02 25.95
C SER A 180 -11.35 4.08 26.55
N PRO A 181 -12.36 3.38 25.99
CA PRO A 181 -13.70 3.36 26.55
C PRO A 181 -13.62 3.03 28.03
N CYS A 182 -13.95 4.01 28.88
CA CYS A 182 -13.98 3.81 30.32
C CYS A 182 -15.11 2.82 30.61
N LEU A 183 -14.82 1.71 31.31
CA LEU A 183 -15.87 0.96 31.99
C LEU A 183 -16.48 1.92 33.01
N ALA A 184 -17.67 2.44 32.72
CA ALA A 184 -18.36 3.38 33.59
C ALA A 184 -18.74 2.67 34.90
N ASN A 185 -17.88 2.78 35.92
CA ASN A 185 -18.29 2.49 37.28
C ASN A 185 -19.16 3.63 37.77
N ALA A 186 -20.46 3.38 37.88
CA ALA A 186 -21.37 4.18 38.67
C ALA A 186 -21.03 3.98 40.15
N SER A 187 -20.45 4.99 40.80
CA SER A 187 -20.91 5.47 42.12
C SER A 187 -20.12 6.72 42.55
N SER A 188 -20.93 7.74 42.87
CA SER A 188 -20.62 9.02 43.49
C SER A 188 -19.78 8.92 44.77
N THR A 189 -18.84 9.86 44.98
CA THR A 189 -18.95 10.89 46.04
C THR A 189 -17.77 11.88 46.03
N ALA A 190 -18.12 13.17 46.10
CA ALA A 190 -17.42 14.33 46.66
C ALA A 190 -16.03 14.79 46.12
N GLN A 191 -16.05 15.98 45.52
CA GLN A 191 -14.97 17.01 45.43
C GLN A 191 -14.62 17.58 46.84
N PRO A 192 -13.54 18.40 47.07
CA PRO A 192 -12.98 19.38 46.12
C PRO A 192 -11.47 19.73 46.15
N SER A 193 -11.09 20.45 45.07
CA SER A 193 -10.10 21.55 44.94
C SER A 193 -8.61 21.37 45.29
N SER A 194 -7.75 21.58 44.30
CA SER A 194 -6.80 22.71 44.32
C SER A 194 -6.17 22.97 42.94
N THR A 195 -5.95 24.27 42.70
CA THR A 195 -5.35 24.91 41.54
C THR A 195 -3.85 24.65 41.39
N ALA A 196 -3.38 24.35 40.18
CA ALA A 196 -2.10 24.87 39.67
C ALA A 196 -2.01 24.65 38.16
N ALA A 197 -1.91 25.76 37.42
CA ALA A 197 -1.48 25.76 36.03
C ALA A 197 -0.01 25.35 35.93
N SER A 198 0.34 24.50 34.96
CA SER A 198 1.69 24.53 34.39
C SER A 198 1.69 24.06 32.95
N ARG A 199 2.03 24.99 32.05
CA ARG A 199 2.48 24.71 30.70
C ARG A 199 3.89 24.13 30.79
N ARG A 200 4.13 22.93 30.23
CA ARG A 200 5.37 22.64 29.47
C ARG A 200 5.34 21.29 28.76
N TRP A 201 5.40 21.40 27.43
CA TRP A 201 6.36 20.76 26.52
C TRP A 201 6.48 19.23 26.43
N LEU A 202 6.40 18.79 25.17
CA LEU A 202 6.90 17.55 24.57
C LEU A 202 8.06 16.91 25.34
N GLN A 203 7.90 15.63 25.69
CA GLN A 203 8.93 14.61 25.50
C GLN A 203 8.34 13.18 25.65
N LYS A 204 8.54 12.39 24.60
CA LYS A 204 8.77 10.92 24.57
C LYS A 204 8.28 10.10 25.76
N SER A 205 7.25 9.27 25.53
CA SER A 205 7.29 7.81 25.80
C SER A 205 5.91 7.19 25.49
N TRP A 206 5.91 6.11 24.71
CA TRP A 206 4.75 5.23 24.57
C TRP A 206 4.52 4.54 25.92
N PRO A 207 3.31 4.51 26.51
CA PRO A 207 3.11 3.85 27.79
C PRO A 207 3.34 2.35 27.63
N LYS A 208 4.11 1.75 28.55
CA LYS A 208 4.23 0.31 28.69
C LYS A 208 2.86 -0.27 29.04
N SER A 209 2.44 -1.26 28.24
CA SER A 209 1.22 -2.05 28.41
C SER A 209 1.07 -2.57 29.85
N SER A 210 0.02 -2.14 30.55
CA SER A 210 -0.50 -2.83 31.73
C SER A 210 -1.49 -3.90 31.27
N LYS A 211 -1.31 -5.12 31.81
CA LYS A 211 -2.14 -6.33 31.59
C LYS A 211 -3.65 -5.99 31.59
N PRO A 212 -4.48 -6.61 30.74
CA PRO A 212 -5.92 -6.45 30.86
C PRO A 212 -6.38 -7.20 32.11
N ALA A 213 -6.90 -6.47 33.09
CA ALA A 213 -7.64 -7.09 34.19
C ALA A 213 -8.95 -7.62 33.63
N SER A 214 -9.18 -8.93 33.73
CA SER A 214 -10.45 -9.58 33.48
C SER A 214 -11.45 -9.19 34.57
N GLY A 215 -12.09 -8.03 34.42
CA GLY A 215 -13.24 -7.62 35.22
C GLY A 215 -14.55 -8.17 34.64
N PRO A 216 -15.60 -8.38 35.47
CA PRO A 216 -16.88 -8.88 35.01
C PRO A 216 -17.57 -7.88 34.06
N PHE A 217 -18.14 -8.41 32.98
CA PHE A 217 -18.84 -7.66 31.93
C PHE A 217 -20.08 -6.94 32.50
N CYS A 218 -20.17 -5.61 32.35
CA CYS A 218 -21.40 -4.87 32.62
C CYS A 218 -22.38 -5.04 31.42
N PRO A 219 -23.60 -5.57 31.63
CA PRO A 219 -24.60 -5.62 30.57
C PRO A 219 -25.18 -4.22 30.37
N GLY A 220 -24.78 -3.53 29.30
CA GLY A 220 -25.37 -2.23 28.92
C GLY A 220 -24.44 -1.26 28.16
N SER A 221 -23.12 -1.46 28.18
CA SER A 221 -22.20 -0.65 27.39
C SER A 221 -22.11 -1.21 25.97
N THR A 222 -22.82 -0.59 25.02
CA THR A 222 -22.58 -0.88 23.59
C THR A 222 -21.13 -0.58 23.27
N ALA A 223 -20.41 -1.54 22.69
CA ALA A 223 -19.04 -1.31 22.22
C ALA A 223 -18.99 -0.06 21.32
N PRO A 224 -17.91 0.73 21.35
CA PRO A 224 -17.80 1.90 20.49
C PRO A 224 -17.93 1.48 19.03
N ILE A 225 -18.92 2.05 18.33
CA ILE A 225 -19.13 1.80 16.90
C ILE A 225 -18.27 2.80 16.12
N TRP A 226 -17.31 2.28 15.36
CA TRP A 226 -16.55 3.12 14.44
C TRP A 226 -17.24 3.13 13.07
N VAL A 227 -17.81 4.29 12.71
CA VAL A 227 -18.28 4.53 11.34
C VAL A 227 -17.07 4.66 10.43
N VAL A 228 -16.87 3.63 9.60
CA VAL A 228 -15.76 3.58 8.65
C VAL A 228 -16.00 4.59 7.53
N PRO A 229 -15.12 5.58 7.33
CA PRO A 229 -15.27 6.49 6.20
C PRO A 229 -15.24 5.73 4.87
N PRO A 230 -16.09 6.12 3.90
CA PRO A 230 -16.05 5.52 2.58
C PRO A 230 -14.70 5.79 1.93
N CYS A 231 -14.14 4.77 1.27
CA CYS A 231 -13.03 4.96 0.35
C CYS A 231 -13.62 5.42 -0.98
N THR A 232 -13.12 6.52 -1.56
CA THR A 232 -13.61 7.05 -2.85
C THR A 232 -12.78 6.57 -4.04
N LEU A 233 -11.56 6.13 -3.78
CA LEU A 233 -10.64 5.59 -4.78
C LEU A 233 -10.43 4.09 -4.55
N SER A 234 -9.92 3.40 -5.56
CA SER A 234 -9.60 1.98 -5.63
C SER A 234 -8.11 1.73 -5.71
N ASN A 235 -7.67 0.57 -5.23
CA ASN A 235 -6.31 0.08 -5.45
C ASN A 235 -6.16 -0.42 -6.90
N GLY A 236 -4.92 -0.42 -7.40
CA GLY A 236 -4.60 -0.95 -8.73
C GLY A 236 -4.17 -2.42 -8.69
N GLY A 237 -4.46 -3.14 -9.76
CA GLY A 237 -4.06 -4.54 -9.94
C GLY A 237 -4.93 -5.54 -9.19
N LEU A 238 -4.60 -6.82 -9.34
CA LEU A 238 -5.20 -7.90 -8.55
C LEU A 238 -4.67 -7.83 -7.12
N ILE A 239 -5.59 -7.67 -6.17
CA ILE A 239 -5.25 -7.57 -4.75
C ILE A 239 -4.93 -8.95 -4.19
N VAL A 240 -3.76 -9.06 -3.56
CA VAL A 240 -3.29 -10.25 -2.84
C VAL A 240 -3.10 -9.88 -1.37
N VAL A 241 -4.02 -10.35 -0.53
CA VAL A 241 -4.01 -10.11 0.92
C VAL A 241 -3.10 -11.12 1.62
N LEU A 242 -2.05 -10.61 2.27
CA LEU A 242 -1.15 -11.37 3.13
C LEU A 242 -1.71 -11.35 4.57
N ARG A 243 -2.22 -12.48 5.03
CA ARG A 243 -2.82 -12.64 6.36
C ARG A 243 -2.17 -13.76 7.15
N SER A 244 -2.27 -13.70 8.47
CA SER A 244 -1.75 -14.74 9.36
C SER A 244 -2.75 -15.88 9.52
N TYR A 245 -2.28 -17.07 9.92
CA TYR A 245 -3.16 -18.19 10.26
C TYR A 245 -3.89 -17.92 11.59
N ASP A 246 -3.14 -17.41 12.56
CA ASP A 246 -3.66 -17.12 13.90
C ASP A 246 -4.38 -15.78 13.97
N VAL A 247 -5.59 -15.81 14.54
CA VAL A 247 -6.44 -14.64 14.75
C VAL A 247 -6.06 -13.89 16.05
N VAL A 248 -5.23 -14.51 16.90
CA VAL A 248 -4.79 -13.92 18.17
C VAL A 248 -3.68 -12.90 17.91
N PRO A 249 -3.85 -11.62 18.31
CA PRO A 249 -2.80 -10.62 18.15
C PRO A 249 -1.56 -11.00 18.96
N PRO A 250 -0.34 -10.89 18.40
CA PRO A 250 0.86 -11.20 19.15
C PRO A 250 1.08 -10.14 20.23
N PRO A 251 1.63 -10.51 21.40
CA PRO A 251 1.86 -9.58 22.51
C PRO A 251 2.90 -8.49 22.18
N CYS A 252 3.78 -8.74 21.19
CA CYS A 252 4.83 -7.84 20.73
C CYS A 252 4.66 -7.52 19.24
N ARG A 253 4.97 -6.26 18.85
CA ARG A 253 4.71 -5.71 17.50
C ARG A 253 5.93 -5.75 16.56
N GLY A 254 6.85 -6.70 16.72
CA GLY A 254 8.02 -6.84 15.85
C GLY A 254 7.75 -7.72 14.63
N VAL A 255 8.52 -7.53 13.56
CA VAL A 255 8.40 -8.33 12.32
C VAL A 255 8.57 -9.83 12.61
N LYS A 256 9.54 -10.21 13.45
CA LYS A 256 9.78 -11.61 13.84
C LYS A 256 8.53 -12.25 14.45
N GLN A 257 7.91 -11.60 15.44
CA GLN A 257 6.71 -12.14 16.09
C GLN A 257 5.50 -12.17 15.16
N MET A 258 5.40 -11.22 14.22
CA MET A 258 4.34 -11.27 13.20
C MET A 258 4.52 -12.42 12.21
N MET A 259 5.77 -12.84 11.95
CA MET A 259 6.07 -14.01 11.12
C MET A 259 5.82 -15.34 11.83
N GLU A 260 5.94 -15.39 13.16
CA GLU A 260 5.61 -16.59 13.96
C GLU A 260 4.13 -17.01 13.83
N GLN A 261 3.25 -16.09 13.43
CA GLN A 261 1.82 -16.37 13.17
C GLN A 261 1.57 -17.02 11.79
N GLY A 262 2.66 -17.29 11.07
CA GLY A 262 2.69 -17.68 9.66
C GLY A 262 2.02 -16.68 8.72
N VAL A 263 1.97 -17.06 7.44
CA VAL A 263 1.41 -16.25 6.38
C VAL A 263 0.70 -17.11 5.34
N VAL A 264 -0.43 -16.62 4.86
CA VAL A 264 -1.10 -17.08 3.63
C VAL A 264 -1.40 -15.89 2.74
N ALA A 265 -1.39 -16.13 1.43
CA ALA A 265 -1.86 -15.19 0.42
C ALA A 265 -3.27 -15.59 -0.05
N VAL A 266 -4.18 -14.62 -0.10
CA VAL A 266 -5.55 -14.81 -0.61
C VAL A 266 -5.87 -13.66 -1.55
N THR A 267 -6.50 -13.96 -2.69
CA THR A 267 -6.97 -12.91 -3.60
C THR A 267 -8.21 -12.23 -3.05
N SER A 268 -8.35 -10.93 -3.33
CA SER A 268 -9.50 -10.13 -2.88
C SER A 268 -9.89 -9.13 -3.98
N CYS A 269 -11.06 -8.51 -3.84
CA CYS A 269 -11.50 -7.43 -4.70
C CYS A 269 -11.55 -6.09 -3.95
N ASP A 270 -11.63 -5.00 -4.70
CA ASP A 270 -11.67 -3.64 -4.17
C ASP A 270 -12.86 -3.44 -3.22
N GLU A 271 -14.02 -3.99 -3.55
CA GLU A 271 -15.24 -3.89 -2.74
C GLU A 271 -15.06 -4.48 -1.34
N GLN A 272 -14.36 -5.61 -1.23
CA GLN A 272 -14.04 -6.24 0.06
C GLN A 272 -13.08 -5.39 0.90
N LEU A 273 -12.12 -4.71 0.26
CA LEU A 273 -11.21 -3.79 0.97
C LEU A 273 -11.93 -2.54 1.49
N ARG A 274 -12.98 -2.07 0.81
CA ARG A 274 -13.71 -0.85 1.22
C ARG A 274 -14.40 -1.01 2.56
N SER A 275 -14.83 -2.23 2.93
CA SER A 275 -15.58 -2.50 4.16
C SER A 275 -14.73 -2.88 5.39
N VAL A 276 -13.42 -3.13 5.24
CA VAL A 276 -12.57 -3.63 6.35
C VAL A 276 -11.87 -2.52 7.11
N ILE A 277 -11.74 -2.63 8.43
CA ILE A 277 -11.01 -1.65 9.26
C ILE A 277 -9.57 -2.13 9.46
N TRP A 278 -8.60 -1.38 8.93
CA TRP A 278 -7.16 -1.66 9.06
C TRP A 278 -6.41 -0.45 9.62
N GLY A 279 -5.76 -0.64 10.76
CA GLY A 279 -5.28 0.48 11.56
C GLY A 279 -3.93 0.27 12.23
N ASP A 280 -3.16 -0.75 11.84
CA ASP A 280 -1.86 -1.05 12.44
C ASP A 280 -0.72 -0.58 11.52
N PRO A 281 -0.08 0.57 11.80
CA PRO A 281 1.00 1.10 10.96
C PRO A 281 2.19 0.15 10.83
N MET A 282 2.38 -0.77 11.78
CA MET A 282 3.46 -1.77 11.71
C MET A 282 3.24 -2.77 10.58
N ARG A 283 1.97 -3.01 10.18
CA ARG A 283 1.63 -3.85 9.02
C ARG A 283 2.07 -3.23 7.69
N HIS A 284 2.35 -1.92 7.67
CA HIS A 284 2.81 -1.23 6.48
C HIS A 284 4.32 -1.38 6.21
N HIS A 285 5.11 -1.85 7.19
CA HIS A 285 6.57 -1.89 7.04
C HIS A 285 7.02 -2.81 5.90
N MET A 286 7.86 -2.30 4.99
CA MET A 286 8.38 -3.09 3.87
C MET A 286 9.14 -4.35 4.33
N LYS A 287 9.80 -4.31 5.50
CA LYS A 287 10.44 -5.49 6.09
C LYS A 287 9.45 -6.64 6.36
N LEU A 288 8.21 -6.31 6.73
CA LEU A 288 7.16 -7.31 6.93
C LEU A 288 6.65 -7.85 5.59
N TYR A 289 6.42 -6.97 4.60
CA TYR A 289 6.07 -7.39 3.24
C TYR A 289 7.11 -8.37 2.66
N ALA A 290 8.39 -7.99 2.73
CA ALA A 290 9.49 -8.82 2.24
C ALA A 290 9.52 -10.19 2.92
N ALA A 291 9.53 -10.24 4.26
CA ALA A 291 9.58 -11.49 5.00
C ALA A 291 8.40 -12.42 4.69
N ARG A 292 7.20 -11.86 4.51
CA ARG A 292 5.99 -12.62 4.17
C ARG A 292 6.03 -13.19 2.76
N VAL A 293 6.44 -12.39 1.78
CA VAL A 293 6.57 -12.83 0.39
C VAL A 293 7.68 -13.88 0.26
N GLU A 294 8.81 -13.70 0.94
CA GLU A 294 9.91 -14.66 0.96
C GLU A 294 9.47 -16.01 1.55
N SER A 295 8.75 -16.00 2.67
CA SER A 295 8.20 -17.23 3.27
C SER A 295 7.28 -17.98 2.30
N LEU A 296 6.38 -17.26 1.62
CA LEU A 296 5.48 -17.88 0.65
C LEU A 296 6.22 -18.40 -0.59
N ALA A 297 7.25 -17.69 -1.05
CA ALA A 297 8.05 -18.11 -2.19
C ALA A 297 8.84 -19.39 -1.88
N VAL A 298 9.45 -19.47 -0.69
CA VAL A 298 10.15 -20.69 -0.24
C VAL A 298 9.18 -21.87 -0.15
N GLU A 299 8.01 -21.67 0.47
CA GLU A 299 6.99 -22.73 0.56
C GLU A 299 6.50 -23.20 -0.82
N ALA A 300 6.34 -22.29 -1.78
CA ALA A 300 5.92 -22.63 -3.13
C ALA A 300 6.95 -23.51 -3.86
N VAL A 301 8.24 -23.16 -3.76
CA VAL A 301 9.33 -23.95 -4.36
C VAL A 301 9.42 -25.33 -3.72
N VAL A 302 9.32 -25.43 -2.39
CA VAL A 302 9.37 -26.71 -1.69
C VAL A 302 8.23 -27.64 -2.15
N ARG A 303 7.01 -27.10 -2.31
CA ARG A 303 5.85 -27.88 -2.77
C ARG A 303 5.93 -28.33 -4.24
N GLU A 304 6.68 -27.63 -5.08
CA GLU A 304 6.90 -28.06 -6.47
C GLU A 304 7.93 -29.20 -6.59
N MET A 305 8.74 -29.42 -5.55
CA MET A 305 9.77 -30.48 -5.51
C MET A 305 9.25 -31.81 -4.92
N ASP A 306 8.09 -31.79 -4.25
CA ASP A 306 7.39 -32.96 -3.70
C ASP A 306 6.36 -33.53 -4.68
#